data_AF-A0AAI9CRD6-F1
#
_entry.id   AF-A0AAI9CRD6-F1
#
_cell.length_a   1.000
_cell.length_b   1.000
_cell.length_c   1.000
_cell.angle_alpha   90.00
_cell.angle_beta   90.00
_cell.angle_gamma   90.00
#
_symmetry.space_group_name_H-M   'P 1'
#
loop_
_entity.id
_entity.type
_entity.pdbx_description
1 polymer ?
#
loop_
_entity_poly.entity_id
_entity_poly.type
_entity_poly.pdbx_seq_one_letter_code
_entity_poly.pdbx_strand_id
1 'polypeptide(L)'
;MNYYTIAPSPLGEMTLQANDEGILGIWFTTQTTRPDDLGQEDANHPVLGLALTQLNEYFSGKRTQFDLPIAAKGTAFQMQVWQALTTIPYGETWSYQELANAIGNPKAVRAVGLANGKNPVSIVVPCHRVIGKNGKLTGYAGGIERKQWLLERESNQGR
;
A
#
# COMPACT_ATOMS: atom_id res chain seq x y z
N MET A 1 17.34 13.85 3.64
CA MET A 1 17.85 12.67 4.39
C MET A 1 16.70 11.69 4.54
N ASN A 2 16.96 10.39 4.65
CA ASN A 2 15.88 9.41 4.86
C ASN A 2 15.79 9.07 6.34
N TYR A 3 14.57 8.93 6.82
CA TYR A 3 14.24 8.53 8.18
C TYR A 3 13.37 7.29 8.16
N TYR A 4 13.50 6.45 9.16
CA TYR A 4 12.66 5.28 9.30
C TYR A 4 12.21 5.02 10.73
N THR A 5 11.16 4.24 10.86
CA THR A 5 10.71 3.68 12.14
C THR A 5 10.12 2.29 11.91
N ILE A 6 10.11 1.49 12.97
CA ILE A 6 9.55 0.15 12.99
C ILE A 6 8.43 0.11 14.03
N ALA A 7 7.27 -0.40 13.65
CA ALA A 7 6.11 -0.44 14.53
C ALA A 7 5.33 -1.76 14.40
N PRO A 8 4.73 -2.27 15.48
CA PRO A 8 3.86 -3.44 15.42
C PRO A 8 2.52 -3.09 14.74
N SER A 9 1.92 -4.06 14.08
CA SER A 9 0.54 -3.99 13.57
C SER A 9 -0.19 -5.32 13.79
N PRO A 10 -1.53 -5.37 13.65
CA PRO A 10 -2.28 -6.64 13.68
C PRO A 10 -1.82 -7.66 12.62
N LEU A 11 -1.09 -7.21 11.59
CA LEU A 11 -0.55 -8.04 10.50
C LEU A 11 0.95 -8.32 10.67
N GLY A 12 1.51 -8.07 11.85
CA GLY A 12 2.93 -8.16 12.14
C GLY A 12 3.66 -6.83 12.01
N GLU A 13 4.95 -6.86 12.25
CA GLU A 13 5.79 -5.67 12.25
C GLU A 13 5.89 -5.00 10.87
N MET A 14 5.85 -3.67 10.89
CA MET A 14 5.92 -2.80 9.71
C MET A 14 7.12 -1.85 9.82
N THR A 15 7.86 -1.71 8.73
CA THR A 15 8.89 -0.67 8.57
C THR A 15 8.33 0.45 7.72
N LEU A 16 8.41 1.69 8.21
CA LEU A 16 8.02 2.89 7.49
C LEU A 16 9.28 3.72 7.21
N GLN A 17 9.40 4.25 6.00
CA GLN A 17 10.46 5.18 5.61
C GLN A 17 9.87 6.46 5.03
N ALA A 18 10.46 7.59 5.40
CA ALA A 18 10.07 8.92 4.94
C ALA A 18 11.29 9.82 4.71
N ASN A 19 11.06 10.93 4.04
CA ASN A 19 11.94 12.10 4.00
C ASN A 19 11.10 13.36 4.19
N ASP A 20 11.69 14.53 3.95
CA ASP A 20 11.01 15.83 4.05
C ASP A 20 9.88 16.00 3.02
N GLU A 21 9.87 15.21 1.93
CA GLU A 21 8.85 15.25 0.89
C GLU A 21 7.63 14.35 1.23
N GLY A 22 7.83 13.29 2.02
CA GLY A 22 6.76 12.39 2.43
C GLY A 22 7.18 10.94 2.66
N ILE A 23 6.19 10.04 2.66
CA ILE A 23 6.38 8.60 2.80
C ILE A 23 7.01 8.04 1.53
N LEU A 24 8.18 7.41 1.69
CA LEU A 24 8.90 6.71 0.63
C LEU A 24 8.44 5.25 0.52
N GLY A 25 8.09 4.63 1.65
CA GLY A 25 7.55 3.29 1.67
C GLY A 25 7.09 2.80 3.05
N ILE A 26 6.29 1.75 2.99
CA ILE A 26 5.66 1.06 4.12
C ILE A 26 5.68 -0.42 3.76
N TRP A 27 6.47 -1.18 4.52
CA TRP A 27 6.69 -2.60 4.26
C TRP A 27 6.38 -3.46 5.47
N PHE A 28 5.82 -4.64 5.24
CA PHE A 28 5.86 -5.70 6.25
C PHE A 28 7.24 -6.34 6.27
N THR A 29 7.67 -6.86 7.42
CA THR A 29 9.00 -7.51 7.58
C THR A 29 9.31 -8.60 6.55
N THR A 30 8.29 -9.27 6.00
CA THR A 30 8.46 -10.32 4.99
C THR A 30 8.51 -9.80 3.55
N GLN A 31 8.41 -8.48 3.32
CA GLN A 31 8.44 -7.90 1.97
C GLN A 31 9.87 -7.70 1.48
N THR A 32 10.19 -8.26 0.32
CA THR A 32 11.52 -8.20 -0.29
C THR A 32 11.81 -6.91 -1.06
N THR A 33 10.81 -6.03 -1.20
CA THR A 33 10.94 -4.74 -1.90
C THR A 33 11.45 -3.61 -1.00
N ARG A 34 11.70 -3.89 0.29
CA ARG A 34 12.26 -2.94 1.25
C ARG A 34 13.73 -2.66 0.88
N PRO A 35 14.17 -1.39 0.85
CA PRO A 35 15.58 -1.07 0.63
C PRO A 35 16.43 -1.52 1.82
N ASP A 36 17.70 -1.85 1.56
CA ASP A 36 18.67 -2.18 2.60
C ASP A 36 19.07 -0.94 3.42
N ASP A 37 19.19 0.21 2.75
CA ASP A 37 19.43 1.50 3.39
C ASP A 37 18.10 2.19 3.73
N LEU A 38 17.77 2.15 5.03
CA LEU A 38 16.58 2.80 5.58
C LEU A 38 16.85 4.25 5.99
N GLY A 39 18.11 4.68 6.09
CA GLY A 39 18.51 5.97 6.65
C GLY A 39 18.58 5.96 8.18
N GLN A 40 18.27 7.08 8.81
CA GLN A 40 18.34 7.25 10.27
C GLN A 40 17.04 6.82 10.94
N GLU A 41 17.14 6.06 12.04
CA GLU A 41 15.95 5.76 12.84
C GLU A 41 15.48 7.01 13.57
N ASP A 42 14.22 7.40 13.37
CA ASP A 42 13.60 8.53 14.07
C ASP A 42 12.09 8.33 14.21
N ALA A 43 11.69 7.81 15.38
CA ALA A 43 10.27 7.62 15.71
C ALA A 43 9.51 8.94 15.90
N ASN A 44 10.21 10.07 16.09
CA ASN A 44 9.60 11.39 16.29
C ASN A 44 9.47 12.19 14.99
N HIS A 45 9.94 11.66 13.86
CA HIS A 45 9.81 12.32 12.57
C HIS A 45 8.32 12.59 12.25
N PRO A 46 7.92 13.85 11.96
CA PRO A 46 6.49 14.21 11.87
C PRO A 46 5.69 13.38 10.87
N VAL A 47 6.26 13.09 9.70
CA VAL A 47 5.61 12.27 8.66
C VAL A 47 5.42 10.81 9.10
N LEU A 48 6.39 10.26 9.84
CA LEU A 48 6.32 8.88 10.33
C LEU A 48 5.28 8.77 11.46
N GLY A 49 5.28 9.73 12.40
CA GLY A 49 4.27 9.80 13.46
C GLY A 49 2.84 9.95 12.92
N LEU A 50 2.65 10.77 11.88
CA LEU A 50 1.37 10.92 11.19
C LEU A 50 0.94 9.61 10.53
N ALA A 51 1.85 8.95 9.80
CA ALA A 51 1.55 7.67 9.15
C ALA A 51 1.19 6.57 10.16
N LEU A 52 1.92 6.46 11.27
CA LEU A 52 1.61 5.52 12.35
C LEU A 52 0.23 5.79 12.97
N THR A 53 -0.11 7.06 13.21
CA THR A 53 -1.42 7.46 13.73
C THR A 53 -2.54 7.00 12.79
N GLN A 54 -2.42 7.30 11.50
CA GLN A 54 -3.44 6.94 10.52
C GLN A 54 -3.53 5.43 10.27
N LEU A 55 -2.41 4.71 10.31
CA LEU A 55 -2.41 3.25 10.23
C LEU A 55 -3.14 2.64 11.44
N ASN A 56 -2.90 3.16 12.65
CA ASN A 56 -3.61 2.71 13.85
C ASN A 56 -5.12 3.01 13.78
N GLU A 57 -5.52 4.15 13.24
CA GLU A 57 -6.93 4.46 12.97
C GLU A 57 -7.53 3.51 11.93
N TYR A 58 -6.80 3.18 10.87
CA TYR A 58 -7.23 2.21 9.85
C TYR A 58 -7.39 0.80 10.47
N PHE A 59 -6.40 0.35 11.25
CA PHE A 59 -6.42 -0.92 11.97
C PHE A 59 -7.37 -0.97 13.17
N SER A 60 -7.90 0.15 13.62
CA SER A 60 -9.02 0.21 14.58
C SER A 60 -10.36 0.47 13.90
N GLY A 61 -10.36 0.79 12.61
CA GLY A 61 -11.57 0.93 11.81
C GLY A 61 -12.20 2.31 11.91
N LYS A 62 -11.46 3.29 12.42
CA LYS A 62 -11.85 4.70 12.54
C LYS A 62 -11.53 5.51 11.28
N ARG A 63 -10.75 4.94 10.36
CA ARG A 63 -10.29 5.59 9.13
C ARG A 63 -10.48 4.69 7.92
N THR A 64 -11.05 5.26 6.87
CA THR A 64 -11.22 4.63 5.56
C THR A 64 -10.36 5.27 4.46
N GLN A 65 -9.84 6.49 4.69
CA GLN A 65 -9.00 7.25 3.76
C GLN A 65 -7.74 7.77 4.44
N PHE A 66 -6.60 7.67 3.75
CA PHE A 66 -5.33 8.25 4.21
C PHE A 66 -5.14 9.66 3.68
N ASP A 67 -4.57 10.51 4.52
CA ASP A 67 -4.13 11.86 4.18
C ASP A 67 -2.65 11.96 4.54
N LEU A 68 -1.80 11.43 3.66
CA LEU A 68 -0.35 11.34 3.86
C LEU A 68 0.36 11.87 2.61
N PRO A 69 1.42 12.68 2.78
CA PRO A 69 2.29 13.00 1.66
C PRO A 69 3.02 11.73 1.23
N ILE A 70 2.93 11.36 -0.05
CA ILE A 70 3.60 10.19 -0.63
C ILE A 70 4.70 10.68 -1.57
N ALA A 71 5.95 10.33 -1.26
CA ALA A 71 7.14 10.64 -2.04
C ALA A 71 7.78 9.39 -2.68
N ALA A 72 7.04 8.28 -2.71
CA ALA A 72 7.48 7.03 -3.33
C ALA A 72 7.95 7.24 -4.77
N LYS A 73 9.04 6.56 -5.16
CA LYS A 73 9.66 6.68 -6.48
C LYS A 73 9.51 5.39 -7.28
N GLY A 74 9.17 5.54 -8.56
CA GLY A 74 9.04 4.46 -9.52
C GLY A 74 9.14 4.99 -10.95
N THR A 75 9.05 4.10 -11.93
CA THR A 75 8.91 4.51 -13.33
C THR A 75 7.61 5.30 -13.53
N ALA A 76 7.52 6.10 -14.60
CA ALA A 76 6.29 6.83 -14.91
C ALA A 76 5.04 5.91 -14.96
N PHE A 77 5.21 4.70 -15.50
CA PHE A 77 4.15 3.70 -15.53
C PHE A 77 3.77 3.18 -14.13
N GLN A 78 4.76 2.93 -13.26
CA GLN A 78 4.50 2.54 -11.88
C GLN A 78 3.75 3.63 -11.11
N MET A 79 4.21 4.87 -11.20
CA MET A 79 3.56 6.01 -10.56
C MET A 79 2.11 6.17 -11.03
N GLN A 80 1.85 6.01 -12.35
CA GLN A 80 0.49 6.06 -12.90
C GLN A 80 -0.41 4.94 -12.32
N VAL A 81 0.12 3.71 -12.22
CA VAL A 81 -0.61 2.59 -11.62
C VAL A 81 -0.87 2.84 -10.14
N TRP A 82 0.12 3.29 -9.37
CA TRP A 82 -0.01 3.55 -7.94
C TRP A 82 -1.00 4.69 -7.66
N GLN A 83 -1.00 5.73 -8.48
CA GLN A 83 -2.00 6.79 -8.41
C GLN A 83 -3.41 6.24 -8.64
N ALA A 84 -3.62 5.40 -9.66
CA ALA A 84 -4.91 4.78 -9.92
C ALA A 84 -5.35 3.82 -8.81
N LEU A 85 -4.43 3.16 -8.09
CA LEU A 85 -4.78 2.37 -6.91
C LEU A 85 -5.44 3.22 -5.83
N THR A 86 -4.97 4.46 -5.61
CA THR A 86 -5.52 5.34 -4.56
C THR A 86 -6.97 5.76 -4.83
N THR A 87 -7.46 5.60 -6.07
CA THR A 87 -8.83 5.92 -6.44
C THR A 87 -9.81 4.78 -6.16
N ILE A 88 -9.33 3.58 -5.79
CA ILE A 88 -10.18 2.45 -5.45
C ILE A 88 -10.76 2.68 -4.05
N PRO A 89 -12.09 2.80 -3.89
CA PRO A 89 -12.70 3.09 -2.59
C PRO A 89 -12.41 2.02 -1.53
N TYR A 90 -12.52 2.41 -0.26
CA TYR A 90 -12.45 1.48 0.86
C TYR A 90 -13.61 0.46 0.78
N GLY A 91 -13.30 -0.83 0.94
CA GLY A 91 -14.30 -1.90 0.86
C GLY A 91 -14.65 -2.33 -0.57
N GLU A 92 -14.09 -1.67 -1.58
CA GLU A 92 -14.24 -2.06 -2.98
C GLU A 92 -13.00 -2.79 -3.50
N THR A 93 -13.21 -3.60 -4.55
CA THR A 93 -12.13 -4.28 -5.25
C THR A 93 -12.26 -4.08 -6.75
N TRP A 94 -11.11 -3.95 -7.41
CA TRP A 94 -11.02 -3.91 -8.86
C TRP A 94 -10.27 -5.14 -9.38
N SER A 95 -10.57 -5.52 -10.61
CA SER A 95 -9.75 -6.46 -11.36
C SER A 95 -8.54 -5.76 -11.96
N TYR A 96 -7.50 -6.54 -12.29
CA TYR A 96 -6.36 -6.02 -13.07
C TYR A 96 -6.78 -5.39 -14.41
N GLN A 97 -7.90 -5.81 -14.99
CA GLN A 97 -8.44 -5.23 -16.22
C GLN A 97 -9.05 -3.85 -15.97
N GLU A 98 -9.82 -3.68 -14.89
CA GLU A 98 -10.39 -2.38 -14.53
C GLU A 98 -9.29 -1.37 -14.23
N LEU A 99 -8.25 -1.79 -13.50
CA LEU A 99 -7.08 -0.95 -13.27
C LEU A 99 -6.35 -0.59 -14.58
N ALA A 100 -6.18 -1.53 -15.51
CA ALA A 100 -5.60 -1.27 -16.83
C ALA A 100 -6.45 -0.29 -17.66
N ASN A 101 -7.77 -0.38 -17.56
CA ASN A 101 -8.68 0.56 -18.21
C ASN A 101 -8.59 1.97 -17.57
N ALA A 102 -8.52 2.04 -16.24
CA ALA A 102 -8.43 3.30 -15.50
C ALA A 102 -7.17 4.13 -15.85
N ILE A 103 -6.06 3.46 -16.15
CA ILE A 103 -4.82 4.13 -16.62
C ILE A 103 -4.81 4.39 -18.14
N GLY A 104 -5.91 4.11 -18.85
CA GLY A 104 -6.02 4.32 -20.30
C GLY A 104 -5.23 3.32 -21.15
N ASN A 105 -4.84 2.17 -20.59
CA ASN A 105 -4.10 1.13 -21.32
C ASN A 105 -4.69 -0.28 -21.11
N PRO A 106 -5.85 -0.59 -21.73
CA PRO A 106 -6.54 -1.86 -21.55
C PRO A 106 -5.72 -3.12 -21.88
N LYS A 107 -4.67 -2.99 -22.70
CA LYS A 107 -3.79 -4.11 -23.10
C LYS A 107 -2.66 -4.39 -22.09
N ALA A 108 -2.44 -3.50 -21.12
CA ALA A 108 -1.31 -3.58 -20.18
C ALA A 108 -1.59 -4.39 -18.89
N VAL A 109 -2.60 -5.27 -18.87
CA VAL A 109 -3.02 -6.04 -17.68
C VAL A 109 -1.86 -6.71 -16.95
N ARG A 110 -0.95 -7.38 -17.68
CA ARG A 110 0.22 -8.04 -17.08
C ARG A 110 1.21 -7.04 -16.49
N ALA A 111 1.46 -5.93 -17.18
CA ALA A 111 2.36 -4.87 -16.72
C ALA A 111 1.80 -4.18 -15.46
N VAL A 112 0.48 -3.94 -15.44
CA VAL A 112 -0.25 -3.43 -14.26
C VAL A 112 -0.08 -4.38 -13.07
N GLY A 113 -0.23 -5.69 -13.27
CA GLY A 113 0.01 -6.67 -12.20
C GLY A 113 1.42 -6.61 -11.62
N LEU A 114 2.44 -6.45 -12.48
CA LEU A 114 3.83 -6.28 -12.03
C LEU A 114 4.05 -4.95 -11.30
N ALA A 115 3.45 -3.86 -11.77
CA ALA A 115 3.52 -2.55 -11.10
C ALA A 115 2.81 -2.55 -9.74
N ASN A 116 1.64 -3.21 -9.65
CA ASN A 116 0.89 -3.42 -8.41
C ASN A 116 1.74 -4.16 -7.36
N GLY A 117 2.45 -5.21 -7.79
CA GLY A 117 3.35 -5.98 -6.90
C GLY A 117 4.60 -5.22 -6.46
N LYS A 118 4.96 -4.12 -7.14
CA LYS A 118 6.10 -3.26 -6.81
C LYS A 118 5.72 -2.02 -5.98
N ASN A 119 4.47 -1.91 -5.54
CA ASN A 119 4.04 -0.82 -4.67
C ASN A 119 4.88 -0.79 -3.38
N PRO A 120 5.65 0.29 -3.11
CA PRO A 120 6.44 0.39 -1.90
C PRO A 120 5.64 0.86 -0.69
N VAL A 121 4.42 1.37 -0.86
CA VAL A 121 3.61 1.96 0.21
C VAL A 121 2.40 1.08 0.53
N SER A 122 2.63 -0.04 1.20
CA SER A 122 1.58 -0.99 1.54
C SER A 122 0.44 -0.35 2.34
N ILE A 123 -0.79 -0.84 2.15
CA ILE A 123 -2.05 -0.36 2.76
C ILE A 123 -2.47 1.03 2.27
N VAL A 124 -1.60 2.04 2.38
CA VAL A 124 -1.90 3.43 2.02
C VAL A 124 -2.11 3.57 0.52
N VAL A 125 -1.24 2.96 -0.30
CA VAL A 125 -1.51 2.69 -1.71
C VAL A 125 -2.14 1.29 -1.75
N PRO A 126 -3.44 1.15 -2.05
CA PRO A 126 -4.19 -0.05 -1.71
C PRO A 126 -4.06 -1.17 -2.76
N CYS A 127 -2.83 -1.65 -2.98
CA CYS A 127 -2.55 -2.75 -3.92
C CYS A 127 -3.22 -4.08 -3.55
N HIS A 128 -3.70 -4.22 -2.29
CA HIS A 128 -4.51 -5.37 -1.83
C HIS A 128 -5.93 -5.37 -2.41
N ARG A 129 -6.46 -4.21 -2.85
CA ARG A 129 -7.80 -4.09 -3.45
C ARG A 129 -7.89 -4.58 -4.89
N VAL A 130 -6.78 -4.98 -5.50
CA VAL A 130 -6.78 -5.52 -6.87
C VAL A 130 -6.74 -7.04 -6.86
N ILE A 131 -7.72 -7.69 -7.50
CA ILE A 131 -7.87 -9.14 -7.52
C ILE A 131 -7.96 -9.71 -8.95
N GLY A 132 -7.76 -11.02 -9.10
CA GLY A 132 -8.01 -11.70 -10.36
C GLY A 132 -9.51 -11.75 -10.68
N LYS A 133 -9.90 -11.77 -11.96
CA LYS A 133 -11.31 -11.82 -12.39
C LYS A 133 -12.11 -13.00 -11.81
N ASN A 134 -11.45 -14.07 -11.41
CA ASN A 134 -12.10 -15.26 -10.83
C ASN A 134 -12.24 -15.16 -9.30
N GLY A 135 -12.05 -13.98 -8.71
CA GLY A 135 -12.03 -13.79 -7.24
C GLY A 135 -10.79 -14.37 -6.54
N LYS A 136 -9.89 -15.02 -7.29
CA LYS A 136 -8.69 -15.63 -6.72
C LYS A 136 -7.73 -14.55 -6.22
N LEU A 137 -7.39 -14.64 -4.93
CA LEU A 137 -6.30 -13.87 -4.35
C LEU A 137 -4.98 -14.43 -4.88
N THR A 138 -4.33 -13.65 -5.72
CA THR A 138 -2.99 -13.95 -6.24
C THR A 138 -2.09 -12.74 -6.04
N GLY A 139 -0.81 -12.99 -5.75
CA GLY A 139 0.23 -11.97 -5.72
C GLY A 139 -0.04 -10.84 -4.73
N TYR A 140 0.64 -10.87 -3.58
CA TYR A 140 0.75 -9.73 -2.69
C TYR A 140 2.15 -9.73 -2.10
N ALA A 141 2.86 -8.61 -2.22
CA ALA A 141 4.22 -8.50 -1.70
C ALA A 141 4.24 -8.85 -0.20
N GLY A 142 3.22 -8.44 0.55
CA GLY A 142 3.07 -8.77 1.97
C GLY A 142 2.49 -10.14 2.28
N GLY A 143 2.33 -11.05 1.32
CA GLY A 143 1.72 -12.37 1.54
C GLY A 143 0.19 -12.42 1.45
N ILE A 144 -0.34 -13.53 0.94
CA ILE A 144 -1.78 -13.68 0.62
C ILE A 144 -2.67 -13.54 1.87
N GLU A 145 -2.23 -14.05 3.02
CA GLU A 145 -2.98 -13.96 4.28
C GLU A 145 -3.25 -12.51 4.70
N ARG A 146 -2.25 -11.62 4.56
CA ARG A 146 -2.42 -10.18 4.84
C ARG A 146 -3.41 -9.53 3.89
N LYS A 147 -3.34 -9.87 2.60
CA LYS A 147 -4.29 -9.37 1.60
C LYS A 147 -5.73 -9.78 1.94
N GLN A 148 -5.93 -11.04 2.32
CA GLN A 148 -7.23 -11.54 2.72
C GLN A 148 -7.76 -10.81 3.96
N TRP A 149 -6.95 -10.70 5.02
CA TRP A 149 -7.34 -10.01 6.24
C TRP A 149 -7.72 -8.54 5.99
N LEU A 150 -6.96 -7.83 5.15
CA LEU A 150 -7.27 -6.44 4.78
C LEU A 150 -8.63 -6.36 4.06
N LEU A 151 -8.87 -7.22 3.07
CA LEU A 151 -10.14 -7.24 2.33
C LEU A 151 -11.33 -7.56 3.24
N GLU A 152 -11.19 -8.56 4.12
CA GLU A 152 -12.23 -8.94 5.08
C GLU A 152 -12.54 -7.80 6.04
N ARG A 153 -11.51 -7.14 6.56
CA ARG A 153 -11.66 -5.97 7.43
C ARG A 153 -12.44 -4.86 6.73
N GLU A 154 -12.06 -4.52 5.50
CA GLU A 154 -12.70 -3.45 4.75
C GLU A 154 -14.14 -3.78 4.36
N SER A 155 -14.45 -5.08 4.13
CA SER A 155 -15.79 -5.54 3.77
C SER A 155 -16.76 -5.66 4.95
N ASN A 156 -16.23 -5.89 6.17
CA ASN A 156 -17.04 -6.22 7.36
C ASN A 156 -17.50 -5.00 8.19
N GLN A 157 -17.15 -3.77 7.82
CA GLN A 157 -17.59 -2.56 8.56
C GLN A 157 -19.02 -2.09 8.24
N GLY A 158 -19.76 -2.83 7.41
CA GLY A 158 -21.15 -2.53 7.04
C GLY A 158 -22.18 -3.59 7.46
N ARG A 159 -21.86 -4.48 8.41
CA ARG A 159 -22.78 -5.49 8.96
C ARG A 159 -22.88 -5.40 10.47
#